data_AF-A0A6N9DHS1-F1
#
_entry.id   AF-A0A6N9DHS1-F1
#
_cell.length_a   1.000
_cell.length_b   1.000
_cell.length_c   1.000
_cell.angle_alpha   90.00
_cell.angle_beta   90.00
_cell.angle_gamma   90.00
#
_symmetry.space_group_name_H-M   'P 1'
#
loop_
_entity.id
_entity.type
_entity.pdbx_description
1 polymer ?
#
loop_
_entity_poly.entity_id
_entity_poly.type
_entity_poly.pdbx_seq_one_letter_code
_entity_poly.pdbx_strand_id
1 'polypeptide(L)' 'ALLLWNFVTGTVVVEAVFAWPGLGLLAIEAVVNNNLNLVVGTTLVTGVVLITANLVADVLYVLVDPRIRLS' A
#
# COMPACT_ATOMS: atom_id res chain seq x y z
N ALA A 1 -2.17 -6.64 -10.22
CA ALA A 1 -0.98 -6.14 -9.49
C ALA A 1 -0.70 -4.65 -9.74
N LEU A 2 -0.32 -4.21 -10.96
CA LEU A 2 0.11 -2.82 -11.22
C LEU A 2 -0.94 -1.72 -10.96
N LEU A 3 -2.23 -1.99 -11.16
CA LEU A 3 -3.30 -0.99 -10.97
C LEU A 3 -3.59 -0.67 -9.49
N LEU A 4 -3.28 -1.57 -8.57
CA LEU A 4 -3.50 -1.35 -7.13
C LEU A 4 -2.55 -0.26 -6.58
N TRP A 5 -1.38 -0.10 -7.19
CA TRP A 5 -0.38 0.88 -6.78
C TRP A 5 -0.85 2.33 -6.94
N ASN A 6 -1.64 2.58 -7.98
CA ASN A 6 -2.09 3.93 -8.30
C ASN A 6 -3.13 4.44 -7.27
N PHE A 7 -3.96 3.55 -6.73
CA PHE A 7 -4.87 3.90 -5.64
C PHE A 7 -4.11 4.28 -4.36
N VAL A 8 -3.08 3.51 -4.00
CA VAL A 8 -2.28 3.78 -2.78
C VAL A 8 -1.51 5.10 -2.88
N THR A 9 -1.00 5.44 -4.08
CA THR A 9 -0.29 6.70 -4.30
C THR A 9 -1.23 7.92 -4.22
N GLY A 10 -2.47 7.78 -4.70
CA GLY A 10 -3.50 8.83 -4.58
C GLY A 10 -4.03 9.04 -3.16
N THR A 11 -3.97 8.03 -2.29
CA THR A 11 -4.45 8.10 -0.91
C THR A 11 -3.74 9.16 -0.08
N VAL A 12 -2.46 9.43 -0.34
CA VAL A 12 -1.69 10.45 0.40
C VAL A 12 -2.29 11.85 0.22
N VAL A 13 -2.81 12.16 -0.97
CA VAL A 13 -3.49 13.43 -1.24
C VAL A 13 -4.81 13.50 -0.49
N VAL A 14 -5.54 12.38 -0.40
CA VAL A 14 -6.79 12.28 0.36
C VAL A 14 -6.55 12.46 1.86
N GLU A 15 -5.50 11.84 2.41
CA GLU A 15 -5.09 12.00 3.82
C GLU A 15 -4.78 13.47 4.14
N ALA A 16 -4.07 14.17 3.24
CA ALA A 16 -3.74 15.58 3.40
C ALA A 16 -4.96 16.50 3.29
N VAL A 17 -5.86 16.26 2.33
CA VAL A 17 -7.04 17.12 2.10
C VAL A 17 -8.08 16.98 3.21
N PHE A 18 -8.28 15.76 3.73
CA PHE A 18 -9.27 15.49 4.79
C PHE A 18 -8.68 15.53 6.21
N ALA A 19 -7.39 15.85 6.36
CA ALA A 19 -6.66 15.83 7.63
C ALA A 19 -6.82 14.49 8.40
N TRP A 20 -6.93 13.38 7.67
CA TRP A 20 -7.04 12.06 8.27
C TRP A 20 -5.63 11.57 8.61
N PRO A 21 -5.33 11.22 9.88
CA PRO A 21 -4.04 10.64 10.23
C PRO A 21 -3.86 9.28 9.56
N GLY A 22 -2.99 9.22 8.56
CA GLY A 22 -2.69 8.02 7.78
C GLY A 22 -1.20 7.76 7.63
N LEU A 23 -0.87 6.58 7.09
CA LEU A 23 0.53 6.12 6.97
C LEU A 23 1.31 6.91 5.90
N GLY A 24 0.62 7.44 4.88
CA GLY A 24 1.23 8.24 3.84
C GLY A 24 1.72 9.59 4.38
N LEU A 25 0.84 10.28 5.11
CA LEU A 25 1.18 11.53 5.79
C LEU A 25 2.32 11.34 6.82
N LEU A 26 2.26 10.25 7.60
CA LEU A 26 3.30 9.92 8.58
C LEU A 26 4.67 9.68 7.93
N ALA A 27 4.69 9.05 6.74
CA ALA A 27 5.92 8.85 5.99
C ALA A 27 6.51 10.18 5.47
N ILE A 28 5.66 11.09 4.98
CA ILE A 28 6.08 12.43 4.55
C ILE A 28 6.65 13.22 5.73
N GLU A 29 5.95 13.22 6.86
CA GLU A 29 6.39 13.91 8.08
C GLU A 29 7.74 13.35 8.59
N ALA A 30 7.92 12.03 8.53
CA ALA A 30 9.17 11.39 8.90
C ALA A 30 10.35 11.83 8.01
N VAL A 31 10.12 12.00 6.70
CA VAL A 31 11.12 12.51 5.76
C VAL A 31 11.45 13.96 6.05
N VAL A 32 10.45 14.82 6.25
CA VAL A 32 10.64 16.25 6.56
C VAL A 32 11.40 16.44 7.87
N ASN A 33 11.08 15.64 8.88
CA ASN A 33 11.74 15.67 10.18
C ASN A 33 13.08 14.90 10.21
N ASN A 34 13.55 14.37 9.07
CA ASN A 34 14.77 13.57 8.95
C ASN A 34 14.83 12.39 9.93
N ASN A 35 13.68 11.85 10.32
CA ASN A 35 13.59 10.72 11.23
C ASN A 35 13.66 9.41 10.45
N LEU A 36 14.89 8.96 10.19
CA LEU A 36 15.16 7.76 9.40
C LEU A 36 14.52 6.49 9.99
N ASN A 37 14.41 6.38 11.31
CA ASN A 37 13.76 5.23 11.94
C ASN A 37 12.27 5.17 11.59
N LEU A 38 11.58 6.31 11.62
CA LEU A 38 10.18 6.38 11.22
C LEU A 38 10.00 6.12 9.72
N VAL A 39 10.85 6.69 8.86
CA VAL A 39 10.80 6.46 7.41
C VAL A 39 10.93 4.97 7.07
N VAL A 40 11.91 4.28 7.67
CA VAL A 40 12.12 2.85 7.46
C VAL A 40 10.93 2.06 8.01
N GLY A 41 10.44 2.40 9.20
CA GLY A 41 9.28 1.76 9.80
C GLY A 41 8.02 1.86 8.94
N THR A 42 7.66 3.06 8.48
CA THR A 42 6.49 3.28 7.62
C THR A 42 6.64 2.60 6.27
N THR A 43 7.84 2.57 5.70
CA THR A 43 8.13 1.89 4.43
C THR A 43 7.94 0.38 4.55
N LEU A 44 8.47 -0.24 5.62
CA LEU A 44 8.32 -1.68 5.85
C LEU A 44 6.86 -2.07 6.06
N VAL A 45 6.12 -1.34 6.90
CA VAL A 45 4.70 -1.59 7.15
C VAL A 45 3.89 -1.50 5.86
N THR A 46 4.11 -0.44 5.07
CA THR A 46 3.42 -0.24 3.78
C THR A 46 3.76 -1.35 2.80
N GLY A 47 5.04 -1.77 2.73
CA GLY A 47 5.49 -2.89 1.91
C GLY A 47 4.81 -4.21 2.27
N VAL A 48 4.71 -4.54 3.57
CA VAL A 48 4.01 -5.74 4.04
C VAL A 48 2.54 -5.72 3.64
N VAL A 49 1.84 -4.60 3.86
CA VAL A 49 0.43 -4.44 3.47
C VAL A 49 0.25 -4.65 1.97
N LEU A 50 1.14 -4.10 1.14
CA LEU A 50 1.08 -4.25 -0.30
C LEU A 50 1.34 -5.69 -0.76
N ILE A 51 2.29 -6.39 -0.15
CA ILE A 51 2.54 -7.81 -0.46
C ILE A 51 1.32 -8.63 -0.07
N THR A 52 0.78 -8.44 1.14
CA THR A 52 -0.43 -9.14 1.60
C THR A 52 -1.63 -8.83 0.70
N ALA A 53 -1.83 -7.58 0.30
CA ALA A 53 -2.91 -7.19 -0.60
C ALA A 53 -2.76 -7.82 -1.99
N ASN A 54 -1.55 -7.90 -2.54
CA ASN A 54 -1.31 -8.61 -3.80
C ASN A 54 -1.56 -10.11 -3.65
N LEU A 55 -1.12 -10.74 -2.56
CA LEU A 55 -1.39 -12.16 -2.30
C LEU A 55 -2.91 -12.42 -2.20
N VAL A 56 -3.65 -11.56 -1.49
CA VAL A 56 -5.12 -11.64 -1.39
C VAL A 56 -5.75 -11.47 -2.77
N ALA A 57 -5.26 -10.52 -3.57
CA ALA A 57 -5.74 -10.35 -4.94
C ALA A 57 -5.50 -11.61 -5.77
N ASP A 58 -4.31 -12.20 -5.72
CA ASP A 58 -3.98 -13.43 -6.45
C ASP A 58 -4.87 -14.61 -6.04
N VAL A 59 -5.14 -14.77 -4.74
CA VAL A 59 -6.09 -15.78 -4.22
C VAL A 59 -7.52 -15.51 -4.70
N LEU A 60 -7.96 -14.25 -4.65
CA LEU A 60 -9.28 -13.85 -5.16
C LEU A 60 -9.39 -14.09 -6.67
N TYR A 61 -8.33 -13.85 -7.44
CA TYR A 61 -8.29 -14.17 -8.87
C TYR A 61 -8.48 -15.67 -9.12
N VAL A 62 -7.83 -16.54 -8.34
CA VAL A 62 -8.01 -18.00 -8.45
C VAL A 62 -9.45 -18.43 -8.09
N LEU A 63 -10.07 -17.80 -7.11
CA LEU A 63 -11.45 -18.11 -6.68
C LEU A 63 -12.50 -17.60 -7.68
N VAL A 64 -12.29 -16.40 -8.23
CA VAL A 64 -13.23 -15.76 -9.17
C VAL A 64 -13.13 -16.39 -10.57
N ASP A 65 -11.94 -16.82 -11.00
CA ASP A 65 -11.76 -17.48 -12.29
C ASP A 65 -11.04 -18.84 -12.16
N PRO A 66 -11.77 -19.94 -11.90
CA PRO A 66 -11.19 -21.28 -11.77
C PRO A 66 -10.73 -21.90 -13.11
N ARG A 67 -10.78 -21.15 -14.23
CA ARG A 67 -10.34 -21.64 -15.56
C ARG A 67 -8.84 -21.47 -15.80
N ILE A 68 -8.10 -20.81 -14.91
CA ILE A 68 -6.62 -20.67 -14.99
C ILE A 68 -5.90 -21.97 -14.54
N ARG A 69 -6.53 -23.14 -14.74
CA ARG A 69 -5.80 -24.42 -14.76
C ARG A 69 -5.07 -24.47 -16.11
N LEU A 70 -3.83 -23.96 -16.14
CA LEU A 70 -2.91 -24.35 -17.18
C LEU A 70 -2.69 -25.87 -17.07
N SER A 71 -3.24 -26.58 -18.05
CA SER A 71 -2.65 -27.81 -18.57
C SER A 71 -1.23 -27.56 -19.08
#